data_AF-A0A7M2YVF0-F1
#
_entry.id   AF-A0A7M2YVF0-F1
#
_cell.length_a   1.000
_cell.length_b   1.000
_cell.length_c   1.000
_cell.angle_alpha   90.00
_cell.angle_beta   90.00
_cell.angle_gamma   90.00
#
_symmetry.space_group_name_H-M   'P 1'
#
loop_
_entity.id
_entity.type
_entity.pdbx_description
1 polymer ?
#
loop_
_entity_poly.entity_id
_entity_poly.type
_entity_poly.pdbx_seq_one_letter_code
_entity_poly.pdbx_strand_id
1 'polypeptide(L)'
;MRSEDLDVHVTALCARHGIARCDGRGRAVRKRVRHRDGRVERSLEIRIPPVRGQVSYFVALHEIGHLVGDGRSGRRLEKEAAAWRYALREALVEPTDATRRRLGRRLRSYVSWAQLRARRRRPPYLPPAGDPFWELLAWLER
;
A
#
# COMPACT_ATOMS: atom_id res chain seq x y z
N MET A 1 16.25 13.47 7.55
CA MET A 1 16.22 12.96 6.17
C MET A 1 15.40 13.90 5.30
N ARG A 2 15.92 14.31 4.14
CA ARG A 2 15.24 15.24 3.22
C ARG A 2 14.26 14.47 2.33
N SER A 3 13.29 15.18 1.73
CA SER A 3 12.32 14.58 0.81
C SER A 3 13.00 13.95 -0.42
N GLU A 4 14.11 14.53 -0.88
CA GLU A 4 14.93 14.00 -1.97
C GLU A 4 15.46 12.59 -1.64
N ASP A 5 16.01 12.39 -0.44
CA ASP A 5 16.55 11.10 -0.01
C ASP A 5 15.45 10.01 0.00
N LEU A 6 14.24 10.39 0.44
CA LEU A 6 13.06 9.50 0.43
C LEU A 6 12.60 9.16 -0.99
N ASP A 7 12.65 10.14 -1.90
CA ASP A 7 12.26 9.96 -3.30
C ASP A 7 13.25 9.07 -4.05
N VAL A 8 14.55 9.29 -3.85
CA VAL A 8 15.62 8.43 -4.38
C VAL A 8 15.42 6.99 -3.92
N HIS A 9 15.09 6.79 -2.65
CA HIS A 9 14.83 5.46 -2.13
C HIS A 9 13.60 4.79 -2.78
N VAL A 10 12.48 5.50 -2.94
CA VAL A 10 11.30 4.97 -3.65
C VAL A 10 11.68 4.57 -5.09
N THR A 11 12.46 5.41 -5.76
CA THR A 11 12.94 5.16 -7.12
C THR A 11 13.83 3.91 -7.18
N ALA A 12 14.75 3.75 -6.22
CA ALA A 12 15.61 2.57 -6.11
C ALA A 12 14.80 1.29 -5.88
N LEU A 13 13.78 1.33 -5.02
CA LEU A 13 12.86 0.20 -4.80
C LEU A 13 12.07 -0.15 -6.06
N CYS A 14 11.54 0.85 -6.77
CA CYS A 14 10.85 0.63 -8.03
C CYS A 14 11.76 -0.04 -9.06
N ALA A 15 12.99 0.44 -9.22
CA ALA A 15 13.98 -0.14 -10.12
C ALA A 15 14.30 -1.60 -9.75
N ARG A 16 14.57 -1.86 -8.45
CA ARG A 16 14.86 -3.21 -7.93
C ARG A 16 13.76 -4.23 -8.26
N HIS A 17 12.51 -3.79 -8.29
CA HIS A 17 11.35 -4.66 -8.53
C HIS A 17 10.78 -4.59 -9.95
N GLY A 18 11.42 -3.83 -10.87
CA GLY A 18 10.91 -3.65 -12.23
C GLY A 18 9.54 -2.96 -12.30
N ILE A 19 9.30 -1.99 -11.41
CA ILE A 19 8.05 -1.24 -11.29
C ILE A 19 8.23 0.11 -12.00
N ALA A 20 7.36 0.41 -12.96
CA ALA A 20 7.28 1.73 -13.55
C ALA A 20 6.65 2.72 -12.55
N ARG A 21 7.27 3.88 -12.37
CA ARG A 21 6.75 4.97 -11.54
C ARG A 21 6.11 6.02 -12.43
N CYS A 22 4.87 6.40 -12.13
CA CYS A 22 4.14 7.45 -12.84
C CYS A 22 3.55 8.45 -11.84
N ASP A 23 3.28 9.66 -12.30
CA ASP A 23 2.56 10.65 -11.49
C ASP A 23 1.07 10.29 -11.39
N GLY A 24 0.51 10.44 -10.18
CA GLY A 24 -0.93 10.24 -9.98
C GLY A 24 -1.37 10.21 -8.53
N ARG A 25 -2.55 9.62 -8.29
CA ARG A 25 -3.19 9.54 -6.97
C ARG A 25 -3.11 8.11 -6.42
N GLY A 26 -1.99 7.79 -5.75
CA GLY A 26 -1.77 6.57 -4.94
C GLY A 26 -2.46 5.31 -5.47
N ARG A 27 -1.81 4.61 -6.40
CA ARG A 27 -2.36 3.38 -6.98
C ARG A 27 -1.29 2.43 -7.51
N ALA A 28 -1.35 1.18 -7.07
CA ALA A 28 -0.68 0.04 -7.68
C ALA A 28 -1.47 -0.53 -8.88
N VAL A 29 -0.77 -0.83 -9.98
CA VAL A 29 -1.35 -1.37 -11.22
C VAL A 29 -0.52 -2.55 -11.72
N ARG A 30 -1.22 -3.65 -12.04
CA ARG A 30 -0.65 -4.78 -12.79
C ARG A 30 -1.28 -4.79 -14.17
N LYS A 31 -0.49 -4.59 -15.21
CA LYS A 31 -0.96 -4.65 -16.60
C LYS A 31 -0.65 -6.03 -17.17
N ARG A 32 -1.59 -6.54 -17.95
CA ARG A 32 -1.42 -7.73 -18.78
C ARG A 32 -1.93 -7.40 -20.18
N VAL A 33 -1.04 -7.32 -21.15
CA VAL A 33 -1.36 -7.02 -22.55
C VAL A 33 -1.16 -8.30 -23.35
N ARG A 34 -2.19 -8.72 -24.10
CA ARG A 34 -2.10 -9.83 -25.05
C ARG A 34 -1.99 -9.25 -26.45
N HIS A 35 -0.88 -9.54 -27.11
CA HIS A 35 -0.58 -9.12 -28.47
C HIS A 35 -1.26 -10.07 -29.47
N ARG A 36 -1.43 -9.61 -30.73
CA ARG A 36 -2.11 -10.37 -31.79
C ARG A 36 -1.41 -11.69 -32.14
N ASP A 37 -0.08 -11.73 -32.00
CA ASP A 37 0.77 -12.90 -32.19
C ASP A 37 0.69 -13.93 -31.04
N GLY A 38 -0.14 -13.66 -30.02
CA GLY A 38 -0.30 -14.52 -28.85
C GLY A 38 0.64 -14.21 -27.69
N ARG A 39 1.64 -13.33 -27.86
CA ARG A 39 2.54 -12.91 -26.78
C ARG A 39 1.76 -12.23 -25.65
N VAL A 40 2.10 -12.56 -24.41
CA VAL A 40 1.52 -11.93 -23.21
C VAL A 40 2.60 -11.16 -22.48
N GLU A 41 2.44 -9.85 -22.43
CA GLU A 41 3.31 -8.94 -21.69
C GLU A 41 2.70 -8.59 -20.34
N ARG A 42 3.53 -8.58 -19.31
CA ARG A 42 3.14 -8.22 -17.95
C ARG A 42 4.03 -7.09 -17.45
N SER A 43 3.44 -6.05 -16.90
CA SER A 43 4.18 -4.94 -16.30
C SER A 43 3.55 -4.47 -15.01
N LEU A 44 4.40 -3.91 -14.15
CA LEU A 44 4.03 -3.38 -12.84
C LEU A 44 4.18 -1.86 -12.90
N GLU A 45 3.23 -1.14 -12.33
CA GLU A 45 3.25 0.32 -12.28
C GLU A 45 2.70 0.80 -10.93
N ILE A 46 3.31 1.84 -10.37
CA ILE A 46 2.71 2.64 -9.31
C ILE A 46 2.45 4.05 -9.82
N ARG A 47 1.32 4.63 -9.37
CA ARG A 47 0.97 6.03 -9.58
C ARG A 47 0.97 6.73 -8.25
N ILE A 48 1.90 7.66 -8.04
CA ILE A 48 2.05 8.33 -6.76
C ILE A 48 2.22 9.84 -6.94
N PRO A 49 1.81 10.67 -5.98
CA PRO A 49 2.19 12.07 -5.99
C PRO A 49 3.70 12.20 -5.72
N PRO A 50 4.30 13.37 -6.01
CA PRO A 50 5.68 13.65 -5.61
C PRO A 50 5.90 13.40 -4.12
N VAL A 51 7.06 12.85 -3.76
CA VAL A 51 7.41 12.61 -2.36
C VAL A 51 7.83 13.95 -1.74
N ARG A 52 6.90 14.57 -0.99
CA ARG A 52 7.10 15.87 -0.33
C ARG A 52 7.41 15.75 1.16
N GLY A 53 7.31 14.54 1.72
CA GLY A 53 7.54 14.25 3.13
C GLY A 53 7.11 12.84 3.50
N GLN A 54 7.15 12.52 4.79
CA GLN A 54 6.92 11.15 5.28
C GLN A 54 5.59 10.56 4.83
N VAL A 55 4.48 11.32 4.87
CA VAL A 55 3.16 10.77 4.48
C VAL A 55 3.14 10.31 3.02
N SER A 56 3.60 11.16 2.09
CA SER A 56 3.68 10.79 0.67
C SER A 56 4.69 9.65 0.42
N TYR A 57 5.77 9.61 1.20
CA TYR A 57 6.76 8.54 1.16
C TYR A 57 6.16 7.19 1.58
N PHE A 58 5.50 7.12 2.73
CA PHE A 58 4.85 5.89 3.20
C PHE A 58 3.71 5.45 2.28
N VAL A 59 2.96 6.38 1.68
CA VAL A 59 1.98 6.05 0.63
C VAL A 59 2.69 5.41 -0.58
N ALA A 60 3.83 5.93 -1.02
CA ALA A 60 4.58 5.33 -2.12
C ALA A 60 5.02 3.89 -1.80
N LEU A 61 5.57 3.67 -0.61
CA LEU A 61 5.96 2.33 -0.16
C LEU A 61 4.75 1.39 -0.05
N HIS A 62 3.60 1.89 0.38
CA HIS A 62 2.35 1.12 0.43
C HIS A 62 1.91 0.65 -0.97
N GLU A 63 1.96 1.53 -1.97
CA GLU A 63 1.67 1.13 -3.35
C GLU A 63 2.66 0.07 -3.88
N ILE A 64 3.95 0.19 -3.54
CA ILE A 64 4.94 -0.85 -3.85
C ILE A 64 4.56 -2.16 -3.14
N GLY A 65 4.18 -2.10 -1.87
CA GLY A 65 3.76 -3.25 -1.07
C GLY A 65 2.58 -4.02 -1.66
N HIS A 66 1.63 -3.33 -2.29
CA HIS A 66 0.55 -4.00 -3.05
C HIS A 66 1.06 -4.84 -4.24
N LEU A 67 2.21 -4.49 -4.81
CA LEU A 67 2.81 -5.19 -5.94
C LEU A 67 3.77 -6.30 -5.50
N VAL A 68 4.53 -6.13 -4.41
CA VAL A 68 5.61 -7.09 -4.07
C VAL A 68 5.51 -7.72 -2.70
N GLY A 69 4.65 -7.23 -1.80
CA GLY A 69 4.51 -7.77 -0.45
C GLY A 69 3.86 -9.17 -0.39
N ASP A 70 4.23 -9.94 0.63
CA ASP A 70 3.87 -11.36 0.78
C ASP A 70 2.34 -11.59 0.91
N GLY A 71 1.58 -10.60 1.40
CA GLY A 71 0.13 -10.67 1.59
C GLY A 71 -0.73 -10.15 0.43
N ARG A 72 -0.15 -9.95 -0.77
CA ARG A 72 -0.83 -9.30 -1.92
C ARG A 72 -2.03 -10.08 -2.51
N SER A 73 -2.15 -11.38 -2.22
CA SER A 73 -3.24 -12.26 -2.68
C SER A 73 -4.40 -12.43 -1.70
N GLY A 74 -4.34 -11.78 -0.52
CA GLY A 74 -5.38 -11.88 0.49
C GLY A 74 -6.70 -11.18 0.14
N ARG A 75 -7.62 -11.16 1.11
CA ARG A 75 -8.85 -10.36 1.07
C ARG A 75 -8.49 -8.88 1.21
N ARG A 76 -9.44 -7.99 0.89
CA ARG A 76 -9.17 -6.54 0.79
C ARG A 76 -8.45 -5.98 2.03
N LEU A 77 -8.97 -6.16 3.24
CA LEU A 77 -8.36 -5.63 4.46
C LEU A 77 -6.99 -6.27 4.77
N GLU A 78 -6.81 -7.56 4.48
CA GLU A 78 -5.53 -8.25 4.64
C GLU A 78 -4.48 -7.65 3.69
N LYS A 79 -4.85 -7.38 2.44
CA LYS A 79 -3.98 -6.73 1.45
C LYS A 79 -3.57 -5.33 1.85
N GLU A 80 -4.50 -4.54 2.38
CA GLU A 80 -4.20 -3.19 2.89
C GLU A 80 -3.19 -3.25 4.04
N ALA A 81 -3.43 -4.13 5.03
CA ALA A 81 -2.51 -4.28 6.16
C ALA A 81 -1.15 -4.83 5.73
N ALA A 82 -1.11 -5.82 4.84
CA ALA A 82 0.15 -6.36 4.32
C ALA A 82 0.97 -5.29 3.59
N ALA A 83 0.32 -4.43 2.81
CA ALA A 83 0.99 -3.32 2.12
C ALA A 83 1.53 -2.27 3.11
N TRP A 84 0.79 -1.95 4.18
CA TRP A 84 1.32 -1.08 5.24
C TRP A 84 2.47 -1.73 6.02
N ARG A 85 2.42 -3.02 6.33
CA ARG A 85 3.55 -3.72 6.97
C ARG A 85 4.79 -3.72 6.10
N TYR A 86 4.64 -3.98 4.79
CA TYR A 86 5.72 -3.83 3.84
C TYR A 86 6.30 -2.41 3.88
N ALA A 87 5.44 -1.39 3.84
CA ALA A 87 5.87 0.00 3.89
C ALA A 87 6.66 0.34 5.16
N LEU A 88 6.21 -0.13 6.32
CA LEU A 88 6.90 0.09 7.59
C LEU A 88 8.25 -0.64 7.65
N ARG A 89 8.33 -1.86 7.13
CA ARG A 89 9.55 -2.67 7.12
C ARG A 89 10.64 -2.10 6.20
N GLU A 90 10.26 -1.61 5.00
CA GLU A 90 11.22 -1.06 4.05
C GLU A 90 11.57 0.41 4.34
N ALA A 91 10.84 1.08 5.23
CA ALA A 91 11.06 2.50 5.46
C ALA A 91 12.46 2.80 5.99
N LEU A 92 13.12 3.81 5.41
CA LEU A 92 14.43 4.27 5.91
C LEU A 92 14.31 5.09 7.20
N VAL A 93 13.10 5.51 7.56
CA VAL A 93 12.81 6.30 8.76
C VAL A 93 11.56 5.78 9.42
N GLU A 94 11.59 5.76 10.75
CA GLU A 94 10.37 5.56 11.53
C GLU A 94 9.36 6.69 11.26
N PRO A 95 8.06 6.36 11.13
CA PRO A 95 7.03 7.38 10.98
C PRO A 95 6.92 8.20 12.27
N THR A 96 6.87 9.52 12.15
CA THR A 96 6.48 10.37 13.28
C THR A 96 5.06 10.03 13.74
N ASP A 97 4.70 10.38 14.98
CA ASP A 97 3.33 10.17 15.48
C ASP A 97 2.27 10.80 14.56
N ALA A 98 2.53 11.99 14.02
CA ALA A 98 1.64 12.64 13.08
C ALA A 98 1.49 11.86 11.76
N THR A 99 2.58 11.30 11.23
CA THR A 99 2.55 10.42 10.06
C THR A 99 1.79 9.14 10.39
N ARG A 100 2.13 8.48 11.50
CA ARG A 100 1.54 7.23 11.97
C ARG A 100 0.02 7.33 12.05
N ARG A 101 -0.51 8.35 12.75
CA ARG A 101 -1.95 8.63 12.84
C ARG A 101 -2.61 8.83 11.48
N ARG A 102 -1.92 9.48 10.51
CA ARG A 102 -2.44 9.64 9.14
C ARG A 102 -2.52 8.32 8.38
N LEU A 103 -1.55 7.42 8.56
CA LEU A 103 -1.59 6.07 7.98
C LEU A 103 -2.71 5.25 8.63
N GLY A 104 -2.86 5.34 9.96
CA GLY A 104 -3.95 4.72 10.71
C GLY A 104 -5.32 5.11 10.20
N ARG A 105 -5.58 6.41 10.00
CA ARG A 105 -6.84 6.90 9.40
C ARG A 105 -7.13 6.30 8.02
N ARG A 106 -6.09 6.11 7.19
CA ARG A 106 -6.24 5.46 5.87
C ARG A 106 -6.64 4.00 6.02
N LEU A 107 -5.96 3.23 6.87
CA LEU A 107 -6.32 1.82 7.10
C LEU A 107 -7.71 1.69 7.74
N ARG A 108 -8.05 2.55 8.71
CA ARG A 108 -9.37 2.62 9.36
C ARG A 108 -10.50 2.88 8.37
N SER A 109 -10.27 3.70 7.34
CA SER A 109 -11.30 3.96 6.31
C SER A 109 -11.80 2.69 5.63
N TYR A 110 -10.94 1.68 5.45
CA TYR A 110 -11.34 0.39 4.90
C TYR A 110 -12.15 -0.45 5.89
N VAL A 111 -11.87 -0.34 7.18
CA VAL A 111 -12.67 -0.96 8.25
C VAL A 111 -14.07 -0.37 8.25
N SER A 112 -14.18 0.96 8.25
CA SER A 112 -15.48 1.65 8.20
C SER A 112 -16.25 1.28 6.93
N TRP A 113 -15.58 1.24 5.77
CA TRP A 113 -16.17 0.76 4.52
C TRP A 113 -16.72 -0.67 4.62
N ALA A 114 -15.99 -1.57 5.28
CA ALA A 114 -16.40 -2.96 5.44
C ALA A 114 -17.61 -3.08 6.38
N GLN A 115 -17.58 -2.37 7.51
CA GLN A 115 -18.66 -2.34 8.50
C GLN A 115 -19.95 -1.78 7.91
N LEU A 116 -19.88 -0.68 7.16
CA LEU A 116 -21.04 -0.09 6.45
C LEU A 116 -21.65 -1.04 5.41
N ARG A 117 -20.99 -2.15 5.09
CA ARG A 117 -21.41 -3.14 4.09
C ARG A 117 -21.66 -4.51 4.69
N ALA A 118 -21.62 -4.64 6.01
CA ALA A 118 -21.82 -5.90 6.72
C ALA A 118 -23.19 -6.55 6.45
N ARG A 119 -24.21 -5.75 6.10
CA ARG A 119 -25.57 -6.23 5.78
C ARG A 119 -25.81 -6.55 4.31
N ARG A 120 -24.80 -6.45 3.44
CA ARG A 120 -24.95 -6.81 2.02
C ARG A 120 -25.10 -8.32 1.88
N ARG A 121 -25.79 -8.78 0.82
CA ARG A 121 -25.91 -10.21 0.46
C ARG A 121 -24.57 -10.95 0.44
N ARG A 122 -23.49 -10.23 0.07
CA ARG A 122 -22.10 -10.69 0.16
C ARG A 122 -21.30 -9.62 0.91
N PRO A 123 -21.16 -9.73 2.24
CA PRO A 123 -20.43 -8.74 3.01
C PRO A 123 -18.92 -8.84 2.70
N PRO A 124 -18.19 -7.71 2.76
CA PRO A 124 -16.75 -7.77 2.73
C PRO A 124 -16.23 -8.47 3.99
N TYR A 125 -15.10 -9.16 3.84
CA TYR A 125 -14.44 -9.77 4.98
C TYR A 125 -13.93 -8.71 5.96
N LEU A 126 -14.17 -8.97 7.24
CA LEU A 126 -13.60 -8.26 8.37
C LEU A 126 -12.70 -9.25 9.13
N PRO A 127 -11.41 -8.92 9.36
CA PRO A 127 -10.54 -9.77 10.16
C PRO A 127 -11.14 -10.06 11.54
N PRO A 128 -11.05 -11.31 12.05
CA PRO A 128 -11.56 -11.65 13.37
C PRO A 128 -10.81 -10.89 14.47
N ALA A 129 -11.39 -10.83 15.68
CA ALA A 129 -10.68 -10.29 16.83
C ALA A 129 -9.37 -11.08 17.07
N GLY A 130 -8.30 -10.38 17.47
CA GLY A 130 -6.97 -10.99 17.65
C GLY A 130 -6.16 -11.17 16.36
N ASP A 131 -6.72 -10.88 15.18
CA ASP A 131 -5.94 -10.87 13.95
C ASP A 131 -4.85 -9.77 14.01
N PRO A 132 -3.62 -10.03 13.53
CA PRO A 132 -2.53 -9.04 13.49
C PRO A 132 -2.90 -7.73 12.78
N PHE A 133 -3.94 -7.72 11.94
CA PHE A 133 -4.53 -6.52 11.36
C PHE A 133 -4.87 -5.48 12.43
N TRP A 134 -5.50 -5.91 13.53
CA TRP A 134 -5.95 -5.02 14.59
C TRP A 134 -4.79 -4.46 15.41
N GLU A 135 -3.74 -5.26 15.62
CA GLU A 135 -2.51 -4.81 16.27
C GLU A 135 -1.83 -3.70 15.48
N LEU A 136 -1.68 -3.89 14.16
CA LEU A 136 -1.15 -2.88 13.26
C LEU A 136 -1.98 -1.61 13.32
N LEU A 137 -3.30 -1.72 13.22
CA LEU A 137 -4.19 -0.57 13.22
C LEU A 137 -4.14 0.18 14.56
N ALA A 138 -4.12 -0.54 15.68
CA ALA A 138 -3.98 0.05 17.01
C ALA A 138 -2.64 0.78 17.15
N TRP A 139 -1.53 0.17 16.73
CA TRP A 139 -0.23 0.82 16.72
C TRP A 139 -0.23 2.09 15.87
N LEU A 140 -0.84 2.04 14.68
CA LEU A 140 -0.95 3.18 13.77
C LEU A 140 -1.79 4.35 14.33
N GLU A 141 -2.67 4.11 15.30
CA GLU A 141 -3.58 5.14 15.84
C GLU A 141 -3.17 5.70 17.19
N ARG A 142 -2.24 5.04 17.89
CA ARG A 142 -1.61 5.54 19.13
C ARG A 142 -1.01 6.92 18.92
#